data_AF-A0A6L8G590-F1
#
_entry.id   AF-A0A6L8G590-F1
#
_cell.length_a   1.000
_cell.length_b   1.000
_cell.length_c   1.000
_cell.angle_alpha   90.00
_cell.angle_beta   90.00
_cell.angle_gamma   90.00
#
_symmetry.space_group_name_H-M   'P 1'
#
loop_
_entity.id
_entity.type
_entity.pdbx_description
1 polymer ?
#
loop_
_entity_poly.entity_id
_entity_poly.type
_entity_poly.pdbx_seq_one_letter_code
_entity_poly.pdbx_strand_id
1 'polypeptide(L)'
;MPGREPENDSGALCAVDSVLGFPNIGARLGPTPERKVAMDDAAGLKTRTEAPDLAAMRRYRLGRLLREIEARDVAGALFFDPVTIRYATDCSNMQVWTLNNPARYALVLAGGRVILWESLGAEHLSDDLPLISETRVGTPWFHFAAGDD
;
A
#
# COMPACT_ATOMS: atom_id res chain seq x y z
N MET A 1 19.01 -20.44 -42.76
CA MET A 1 17.81 -20.74 -41.95
C MET A 1 17.97 -20.03 -40.61
N PRO A 2 17.38 -18.85 -40.39
CA PRO A 2 17.46 -18.16 -39.11
C PRO A 2 16.33 -18.62 -38.18
N GLY A 3 16.67 -18.92 -36.93
CA GLY A 3 15.75 -19.34 -35.87
C GLY A 3 14.86 -18.19 -35.39
N ARG A 4 13.58 -18.49 -35.16
CA ARG A 4 12.55 -17.60 -34.64
C ARG A 4 12.64 -17.60 -33.11
N GLU A 5 12.82 -16.42 -32.51
CA GLU A 5 12.71 -16.20 -31.05
C GLU A 5 11.32 -16.60 -30.54
N PRO A 6 11.18 -17.11 -29.30
CA PRO A 6 9.86 -17.38 -28.73
C PRO A 6 9.17 -16.06 -28.37
N GLU A 7 7.96 -15.89 -28.91
CA GLU A 7 7.01 -14.83 -28.58
C GLU A 7 6.78 -14.78 -27.05
N ASN A 8 7.03 -13.62 -26.46
CA ASN A 8 6.71 -13.32 -25.07
C ASN A 8 5.17 -13.22 -24.92
N ASP A 9 4.56 -14.30 -24.43
CA ASP A 9 3.13 -14.37 -24.16
C ASP A 9 2.79 -13.61 -22.85
N SER A 10 2.88 -12.28 -22.94
CA SER A 10 2.39 -11.32 -21.96
C SER A 10 0.86 -11.36 -21.79
N GLY A 11 0.15 -12.19 -22.56
CA GLY A 11 -1.31 -12.32 -22.54
C GLY A 11 -1.84 -13.34 -21.52
N ALA A 12 -1.01 -14.28 -21.06
CA ALA A 12 -1.48 -15.40 -20.24
C ALA A 12 -1.72 -15.04 -18.75
N LEU A 13 -1.03 -14.01 -18.21
CA LEU A 13 -1.21 -13.58 -16.82
C LEU A 13 -2.43 -12.68 -16.59
N CYS A 14 -2.98 -12.09 -17.66
CA CYS A 14 -4.19 -11.24 -17.58
C CYS A 14 -5.49 -12.08 -17.53
N ALA A 15 -5.42 -13.39 -17.81
CA ALA A 15 -6.60 -14.23 -17.95
C ALA A 15 -7.14 -14.82 -16.63
N VAL A 16 -6.35 -14.83 -15.55
CA VAL A 16 -6.82 -15.35 -14.25
C VAL A 16 -7.73 -14.36 -13.49
N ASP A 17 -7.70 -13.08 -13.84
CA ASP A 17 -8.50 -12.04 -13.17
C ASP A 17 -9.95 -11.95 -13.69
N SER A 18 -10.24 -12.50 -14.87
CA SER A 18 -11.58 -12.41 -15.48
C SER A 18 -12.54 -13.55 -15.12
N VAL A 19 -12.04 -14.70 -14.63
CA VAL A 19 -12.85 -15.92 -14.42
C VAL A 19 -13.59 -15.92 -13.08
N LEU A 20 -13.17 -15.11 -12.11
CA LEU A 20 -13.74 -15.14 -10.75
C LEU A 20 -14.43 -13.85 -10.31
N GLY A 21 -14.50 -12.82 -11.17
CA GLY A 21 -15.28 -11.61 -10.88
C GLY A 21 -14.91 -10.93 -9.55
N PHE A 22 -13.66 -11.01 -9.12
CA PHE A 22 -13.22 -10.41 -7.86
C PHE A 22 -12.82 -8.94 -8.08
N PRO A 23 -13.61 -7.96 -7.60
CA PRO A 23 -13.19 -6.57 -7.60
C PRO A 23 -12.07 -6.35 -6.57
N ASN A 24 -11.30 -5.27 -6.79
CA ASN A 24 -10.12 -4.83 -6.04
C ASN A 24 -10.21 -5.10 -4.51
N ILE A 25 -9.32 -5.97 -4.01
CA ILE A 25 -9.30 -6.45 -2.61
C ILE A 25 -8.92 -5.34 -1.61
N GLY A 26 -8.16 -4.33 -2.03
CA GLY A 26 -7.64 -3.28 -1.16
C GLY A 26 -8.69 -2.46 -0.42
N ALA A 27 -9.83 -2.17 -1.05
CA ALA A 27 -10.95 -1.46 -0.43
C ALA A 27 -11.84 -2.35 0.46
N ARG A 28 -11.74 -3.69 0.36
CA ARG A 28 -12.61 -4.67 1.05
C ARG A 28 -11.97 -5.41 2.23
N LEU A 29 -10.67 -5.24 2.51
CA LEU A 29 -9.99 -5.96 3.60
C LEU A 29 -10.33 -5.48 5.02
N GLY A 30 -11.02 -4.34 5.15
CA GLY A 30 -11.55 -3.90 6.44
C GLY A 30 -12.66 -4.83 6.95
N PRO A 31 -12.93 -4.90 8.27
CA PRO A 31 -14.04 -5.68 8.77
C PRO A 31 -15.33 -5.14 8.16
N THR A 32 -16.18 -6.06 7.66
CA THR A 32 -17.49 -5.70 7.13
C THR A 32 -18.29 -4.96 8.21
N PRO A 33 -19.27 -4.12 7.83
CA PRO A 33 -20.11 -3.44 8.80
C PRO A 33 -20.72 -4.41 9.82
N GLU A 34 -21.17 -5.60 9.40
CA GLU A 34 -21.72 -6.61 10.32
C GLU A 34 -20.65 -7.17 11.27
N ARG A 35 -19.42 -7.39 10.77
CA ARG A 35 -18.30 -7.88 11.59
C ARG A 35 -17.84 -6.83 12.61
N LYS A 36 -17.91 -5.54 12.28
CA LYS A 36 -17.60 -4.45 13.22
C LYS A 36 -18.60 -4.41 14.37
N VAL A 37 -19.91 -4.45 14.05
CA VAL A 37 -20.97 -4.47 15.07
C VAL A 37 -20.81 -5.68 15.99
N ALA A 38 -20.58 -6.87 15.43
CA ALA A 38 -20.36 -8.08 16.23
C ALA A 38 -19.10 -7.99 17.13
N MET A 39 -18.02 -7.35 16.66
CA MET A 39 -16.81 -7.14 17.46
C MET A 39 -17.02 -6.12 18.58
N ASP A 40 -17.75 -5.04 18.30
CA ASP A 40 -18.07 -3.99 19.27
C ASP A 40 -19.00 -4.53 20.38
N ASP A 41 -20.01 -5.31 19.99
CA ASP A 41 -20.94 -6.00 20.91
C ASP A 41 -20.22 -7.01 21.80
N ALA A 42 -19.32 -7.83 21.21
CA ALA A 42 -18.53 -8.81 21.95
C ALA A 42 -17.52 -8.18 22.92
N ALA A 43 -17.04 -6.96 22.62
CA ALA A 43 -16.08 -6.24 23.46
C ALA A 43 -16.73 -5.47 24.63
N GLY A 44 -18.07 -5.44 24.73
CA GLY A 44 -18.78 -4.63 25.74
C GLY A 44 -18.47 -3.14 25.64
N LEU A 45 -17.94 -2.70 24.50
CA LEU A 45 -17.50 -1.35 24.27
C LEU A 45 -18.75 -0.53 23.91
N LYS A 46 -19.12 0.45 24.74
CA LYS A 46 -20.10 1.48 24.37
C LYS A 46 -19.50 2.35 23.27
N THR A 47 -19.42 1.83 22.05
CA THR A 47 -18.72 2.47 20.95
C THR A 47 -19.44 3.73 20.52
N ARG A 48 -18.65 4.80 20.29
CA ARG A 48 -19.10 5.88 19.41
C ARG A 48 -19.50 5.21 18.09
N THR A 49 -20.79 5.21 17.81
CA THR A 49 -21.50 4.33 16.87
C THR A 49 -21.25 4.65 15.39
N GLU A 50 -20.33 5.57 15.10
CA GLU A 50 -20.07 6.03 13.73
C GLU A 50 -18.72 5.50 13.24
N ALA A 51 -18.75 4.83 12.08
CA ALA A 51 -17.52 4.44 11.40
C ALA A 51 -16.66 5.68 11.11
N PRO A 52 -15.33 5.61 11.29
CA PRO A 52 -14.47 6.76 11.03
C PRO A 52 -14.50 7.12 9.53
N ASP A 53 -14.56 8.43 9.24
CA ASP A 53 -14.30 8.94 7.90
C ASP A 53 -12.84 8.65 7.52
N LEU A 54 -12.65 7.59 6.73
CA LEU A 54 -11.33 7.16 6.28
C LEU A 54 -10.63 8.23 5.44
N ALA A 55 -11.36 9.00 4.64
CA ALA A 55 -10.79 10.06 3.83
C ALA A 55 -10.27 11.20 4.71
N ALA A 56 -11.03 11.62 5.73
CA ALA A 56 -10.56 12.60 6.70
C ALA A 56 -9.36 12.08 7.50
N MET A 57 -9.38 10.82 7.92
CA MET A 57 -8.27 10.20 8.65
C MET A 57 -6.99 10.15 7.81
N ARG A 58 -7.07 9.76 6.54
CA ARG A 58 -5.94 9.75 5.59
C ARG A 58 -5.34 11.13 5.43
N ARG A 59 -6.18 12.15 5.17
CA ARG A 59 -5.74 13.56 5.06
C ARG A 59 -5.08 14.05 6.34
N TYR A 60 -5.64 13.72 7.50
CA TYR A 60 -5.08 14.09 8.80
C TYR A 60 -3.67 13.52 9.01
N ARG A 61 -3.47 12.22 8.73
CA ARG A 61 -2.17 11.55 8.91
C ARG A 61 -1.10 12.14 7.99
N LEU A 62 -1.40 12.31 6.70
CA LEU A 62 -0.47 12.92 5.75
C LEU A 62 -0.18 14.38 6.13
N GLY A 63 -1.20 15.16 6.46
CA GLY A 63 -1.02 16.55 6.89
C GLY A 63 -0.18 16.67 8.16
N ARG A 64 -0.28 15.71 9.08
CA ARG A 64 0.60 15.65 10.26
C ARG A 64 2.04 15.36 9.88
N LEU A 65 2.29 14.38 9.01
CA LEU A 65 3.63 14.09 8.51
C LEU A 65 4.28 15.31 7.85
N LEU A 66 3.53 16.05 7.03
CA LEU A 66 4.02 17.26 6.38
C LEU A 66 4.43 18.34 7.39
N ARG A 67 3.63 18.55 8.44
CA ARG A 67 4.00 19.47 9.53
C ARG A 67 5.27 19.05 10.25
N GLU A 68 5.48 17.75 10.46
CA GLU A 68 6.70 17.24 11.10
C GLU A 68 7.93 17.39 10.19
N ILE A 69 7.77 17.21 8.87
CA ILE A 69 8.81 17.46 7.85
C ILE A 69 9.19 18.94 7.83
N GLU A 70 8.20 19.84 7.79
CA GLU A 70 8.39 21.29 7.81
C GLU A 70 9.05 21.76 9.11
N ALA A 71 8.56 21.29 10.27
CA ALA A 71 9.13 21.66 11.58
C ALA A 71 10.59 21.22 11.78
N ARG A 72 11.05 20.23 11.01
CA ARG A 72 12.44 19.73 11.02
C ARG A 72 13.30 20.36 9.93
N ASP A 73 12.73 21.19 9.06
CA ASP A 73 13.43 21.80 7.92
C ASP A 73 14.13 20.76 7.04
N VAL A 74 13.42 19.68 6.70
CA VAL A 74 13.91 18.63 5.79
C VAL A 74 13.10 18.58 4.50
N ALA A 75 13.74 18.17 3.40
CA ALA A 75 13.09 18.12 2.09
C ALA A 75 12.00 17.03 1.98
N GLY A 76 12.05 16.01 2.85
CA GLY A 76 11.09 14.92 2.88
C GLY A 76 11.51 13.79 3.81
N ALA A 77 10.71 12.73 3.84
CA ALA A 77 10.95 11.54 4.64
C ALA A 77 10.71 10.26 3.82
N LEU A 78 11.65 9.32 3.90
CA LEU A 78 11.60 8.01 3.25
C LEU A 78 11.34 6.92 4.29
N PHE A 79 10.34 6.08 4.04
CA PHE A 79 9.84 5.08 4.96
C PHE A 79 9.95 3.68 4.39
N PHE A 80 10.53 2.76 5.16
CA PHE A 80 10.65 1.34 4.83
C PHE A 80 9.82 0.44 5.74
N ASP A 81 9.56 0.88 6.97
CA ASP A 81 8.72 0.15 7.91
C ASP A 81 7.26 0.11 7.42
N PRO A 82 6.65 -1.07 7.29
CA PRO A 82 5.29 -1.20 6.76
C PRO A 82 4.24 -0.48 7.60
N VAL A 83 4.44 -0.34 8.92
CA VAL A 83 3.51 0.40 9.79
C VAL A 83 3.55 1.89 9.45
N THR A 84 4.74 2.44 9.22
CA THR A 84 4.91 3.84 8.85
C THR A 84 4.42 4.11 7.42
N ILE A 85 4.67 3.20 6.48
CA ILE A 85 4.10 3.26 5.13
C ILE A 85 2.57 3.27 5.20
N ARG A 86 1.98 2.39 6.03
CA ARG A 86 0.53 2.36 6.26
C ARG A 86 0.02 3.65 6.89
N TYR A 87 0.78 4.24 7.81
CA TYR A 87 0.40 5.52 8.41
C TYR A 87 0.36 6.64 7.36
N ALA A 88 1.39 6.73 6.51
CA ALA A 88 1.53 7.77 5.51
C ALA A 88 0.51 7.65 4.35
N THR A 89 0.22 6.41 3.93
CA THR A 89 -0.50 6.15 2.67
C THR A 89 -1.85 5.46 2.85
N ASP A 90 -2.08 4.81 3.99
CA ASP A 90 -3.16 3.84 4.24
C ASP A 90 -3.16 2.61 3.30
N CYS A 91 -2.11 2.45 2.47
CA CYS A 91 -1.88 1.25 1.67
C CYS A 91 -1.35 0.12 2.55
N SER A 92 -1.84 -1.10 2.31
CA SER A 92 -1.28 -2.32 2.91
C SER A 92 -1.03 -3.37 1.86
N ASN A 93 0.17 -3.93 1.90
CA ASN A 93 0.56 -5.13 1.17
C ASN A 93 1.39 -6.00 2.11
N MET A 94 1.07 -7.30 2.17
CA MET A 94 1.85 -8.32 2.89
C MET A 94 2.51 -7.83 4.19
N GLN A 95 1.76 -7.20 5.10
CA GLN A 95 2.32 -6.40 6.21
C GLN A 95 3.28 -7.20 7.09
N VAL A 96 2.96 -8.47 7.38
CA VAL A 96 3.82 -9.34 8.19
C VAL A 96 5.11 -9.72 7.45
N TRP A 97 5.02 -9.99 6.14
CA TRP A 97 6.17 -10.35 5.34
C TRP A 97 7.10 -9.15 5.11
N THR A 98 6.52 -7.97 4.83
CA THR A 98 7.26 -6.72 4.59
C THR A 98 7.93 -6.15 5.84
N LEU A 99 7.60 -6.63 7.05
CA LEU A 99 8.36 -6.31 8.27
C LEU A 99 9.81 -6.81 8.18
N ASN A 100 10.05 -7.93 7.51
CA ASN A 100 11.36 -8.58 7.45
C ASN A 100 11.92 -8.67 6.02
N ASN A 101 11.10 -8.35 5.01
CA ASN A 101 11.48 -8.37 3.61
C ASN A 101 11.17 -7.01 3.00
N PRO A 102 12.13 -6.08 3.06
CA PRO A 102 11.90 -4.73 2.59
C PRO A 102 11.89 -4.68 1.05
N ALA A 103 10.69 -4.87 0.50
CA ALA A 103 10.38 -4.86 -0.93
C ALA A 103 9.62 -3.61 -1.39
N ARG A 104 9.21 -2.76 -0.44
CA ARG A 104 8.43 -1.55 -0.68
C ARG A 104 8.88 -0.41 0.22
N TYR A 105 8.69 0.82 -0.25
CA TYR A 105 9.03 2.03 0.49
C TYR A 105 8.22 3.23 0.00
N ALA A 106 8.06 4.23 0.85
CA ALA A 106 7.28 5.44 0.55
C ALA A 106 8.08 6.71 0.84
N LEU A 107 8.08 7.65 -0.09
CA LEU A 107 8.66 8.97 0.06
C LEU A 107 7.55 10.02 0.19
N VAL A 108 7.61 10.84 1.23
CA VAL A 108 6.78 12.03 1.41
C VAL A 108 7.67 13.27 1.31
N LEU A 109 7.47 14.10 0.29
CA LEU A 109 8.21 15.35 0.10
C LEU A 109 7.51 16.50 0.83
N ALA A 110 8.27 17.52 1.25
CA ALA A 110 7.75 18.71 1.94
C ALA A 110 6.63 19.42 1.15
N GLY A 111 6.64 19.33 -0.19
CA GLY A 111 5.57 19.85 -1.06
C GLY A 111 4.29 19.00 -1.13
N GLY A 112 4.15 17.97 -0.29
CA GLY A 112 2.95 17.12 -0.25
C GLY A 112 2.92 15.98 -1.26
N ARG A 113 3.92 15.88 -2.14
CA ARG A 113 4.02 14.77 -3.11
C ARG A 113 4.39 13.48 -2.38
N VAL A 114 3.62 12.43 -2.64
CA VAL A 114 3.82 11.09 -2.06
C VAL A 114 4.12 10.11 -3.19
N ILE A 115 5.28 9.44 -3.12
CA ILE A 115 5.66 8.39 -4.07
C ILE A 115 5.72 7.07 -3.31
N LEU A 116 4.98 6.07 -3.79
CA LEU A 116 5.02 4.71 -3.26
C LEU A 116 5.74 3.80 -4.25
N TRP A 117 6.82 3.18 -3.81
CA TRP A 117 7.42 2.05 -4.49
C TRP A 117 6.82 0.79 -3.90
N GLU A 118 5.95 0.12 -4.66
CA GLU A 118 5.24 -1.08 -4.26
C GLU A 118 5.96 -2.34 -4.74
N SER A 119 5.70 -3.47 -4.09
CA SER A 119 6.25 -4.76 -4.49
C SER A 119 5.79 -5.10 -5.93
N LEU A 120 6.66 -5.77 -6.69
CA LEU A 120 6.36 -6.18 -8.07
C LEU A 120 5.02 -6.94 -8.16
N GLY A 121 4.13 -6.50 -9.05
CA GLY A 121 2.82 -7.10 -9.28
C GLY A 121 1.72 -6.67 -8.30
N ALA A 122 2.02 -5.80 -7.34
CA ALA A 122 1.09 -5.34 -6.32
C ALA A 122 0.73 -3.85 -6.43
N GLU A 123 1.10 -3.17 -7.51
CA GLU A 123 0.89 -1.73 -7.75
C GLU A 123 -0.58 -1.33 -7.61
N HIS A 124 -1.48 -2.19 -8.09
CA HIS A 124 -2.94 -2.04 -8.06
C HIS A 124 -3.53 -1.86 -6.65
N LEU A 125 -2.81 -2.27 -5.60
CA LEU A 125 -3.24 -2.11 -4.20
C LEU A 125 -3.28 -0.64 -3.75
N SER A 126 -2.74 0.27 -4.55
CA SER A 126 -2.70 1.69 -4.28
C SER A 126 -3.66 2.54 -5.12
N ASP A 127 -4.34 1.95 -6.11
CA ASP A 127 -5.13 2.68 -7.11
C ASP A 127 -6.25 3.53 -6.50
N ASP A 128 -6.88 3.05 -5.43
CA ASP A 128 -7.99 3.73 -4.75
C ASP A 128 -7.54 4.73 -3.65
N LEU A 129 -6.24 5.05 -3.58
CA LEU A 129 -5.65 5.92 -2.56
C LEU A 129 -5.18 7.26 -3.17
N PRO A 130 -6.08 8.26 -3.28
CA PRO A 130 -5.83 9.48 -4.05
C PRO A 130 -4.74 10.41 -3.47
N LEU A 131 -4.24 10.12 -2.26
CA LEU A 131 -3.15 10.88 -1.65
C LEU A 131 -1.76 10.38 -2.09
N ILE A 132 -1.69 9.22 -2.73
CA ILE A 132 -0.47 8.73 -3.39
C ILE A 132 -0.40 9.42 -4.74
N SER A 133 0.65 10.22 -4.96
CA SER A 133 0.81 10.99 -6.20
C SER A 133 1.34 10.12 -7.34
N GLU A 134 2.08 9.06 -7.01
CA GLU A 134 2.73 8.19 -7.98
C GLU A 134 3.04 6.83 -7.34
N THR A 135 2.71 5.75 -8.04
CA THR A 135 3.09 4.38 -7.67
C THR A 135 4.12 3.86 -8.67
N ARG A 136 5.19 3.26 -8.16
CA ARG A 136 6.31 2.68 -8.93
C ARG A 136 6.56 1.25 -8.48
N VAL A 137 7.29 0.49 -9.28
CA VAL A 137 7.84 -0.80 -8.87
C VAL A 137 9.05 -0.56 -7.96
N GLY A 138 9.01 -1.12 -6.76
CA GLY A 138 10.09 -1.07 -5.79
C GLY A 138 11.20 -2.06 -6.10
N THR A 139 12.43 -1.63 -5.87
CA THR A 139 13.59 -2.52 -5.90
C THR A 139 13.75 -3.15 -4.52
N PRO A 140 13.56 -4.46 -4.36
CA PRO A 140 13.84 -5.13 -3.10
C PRO A 140 15.34 -5.18 -2.83
N TRP A 141 15.72 -5.14 -1.55
CA TRP A 141 17.12 -5.20 -1.10
C TRP A 141 17.36 -6.24 0.00
N PHE A 142 16.60 -7.35 -0.05
CA PHE A 142 16.84 -8.54 0.78
C PHE A 142 17.55 -9.63 -0.04
N HIS A 143 18.29 -10.51 0.63
CA HIS A 143 19.24 -11.45 0.00
C HIS A 143 18.62 -12.28 -1.14
N PHE A 144 17.42 -12.83 -0.96
CA PHE A 144 16.78 -13.64 -2.02
C PHE A 144 16.45 -12.87 -3.31
N ALA A 145 16.38 -11.54 -3.27
CA ALA A 145 16.04 -10.72 -4.42
C ALA A 145 17.19 -9.86 -4.94
N ALA A 146 18.21 -9.59 -4.10
CA ALA A 146 19.32 -8.69 -4.43
C ALA A 146 20.70 -9.26 -4.08
N GLY A 147 20.77 -10.50 -3.61
CA GLY A 147 22.04 -11.20 -3.38
C GLY A 147 22.65 -11.69 -4.69
N ASP A 148 23.97 -11.74 -4.72
CA ASP A 148 24.72 -12.39 -5.80
C ASP A 148 24.61 -13.93 -5.65
N ASP A 149 24.71 -14.64 -6.79
CA ASP A 149 24.73 -16.12 -6.87
C ASP A 149 26.02 -16.74 -6.29
#